data_AF-A0A183SZD4-F1
#
_entry.id   AF-A0A183SZD4-F1
#
_cell.length_a   1.000
_cell.length_b   1.000
_cell.length_c   1.000
_cell.angle_alpha   90.00
_cell.angle_beta   90.00
_cell.angle_gamma   90.00
#
_symmetry.space_group_name_H-M   'P 1'
#
loop_
_entity.id
_entity.type
_entity.pdbx_description
1 polymer ?
#
loop_
_entity_poly.entity_id
_entity_poly.type
_entity_poly.pdbx_seq_one_letter_code
_entity_poly.pdbx_strand_id
1 'polypeptide(L)'
;MCAIGCYINIYSGYLLLAIVVQVRQTPIRVVKSVLAFVLCLGGLLLASAHLDGDDWGFLRYTYLSNIFALDTTPNMGLFWYMYVEMFDHFNTFFVWTMQLLIFGTCVAATLRFYEDPLFLAVILTMSTGILRPYNSIADLGCSLALAAHWRHLTPYFRNLLFTLGLMGTALILSPLFYFTWLRTATSNANFYFAAALIHSLGRAEEANLGRRFVVEFSSGGHQAPRSDKKQSRVIPASTAGC
;
A
#
# COMPACT_ATOMS: atom_id res chain seq x y z
N MET A 1 -14.67 -1.92 10.47
CA MET A 1 -13.93 -2.46 9.30
C MET A 1 -12.43 -2.51 9.53
N CYS A 2 -11.73 -1.40 9.84
CA CYS A 2 -10.29 -1.47 10.14
C CYS A 2 -9.91 -2.40 11.30
N ALA A 3 -10.74 -2.49 12.36
CA ALA A 3 -10.50 -3.43 13.46
C ALA A 3 -10.58 -4.90 13.02
N ILE A 4 -11.55 -5.24 12.17
CA ILE A 4 -11.67 -6.57 11.56
C ILE A 4 -10.49 -6.85 10.64
N GLY A 5 -10.09 -5.85 9.84
CA GLY A 5 -8.89 -5.94 9.00
C GLY A 5 -7.62 -6.18 9.83
N CYS A 6 -7.46 -5.46 10.95
CA CYS A 6 -6.34 -5.62 11.88
C CYS A 6 -6.31 -7.01 12.54
N TYR A 7 -7.49 -7.55 12.88
CA TYR A 7 -7.64 -8.90 13.42
C TYR A 7 -7.20 -9.98 12.40
N ILE A 8 -7.52 -9.81 11.12
CA ILE A 8 -7.07 -10.74 10.07
C ILE A 8 -5.58 -10.51 9.74
N ASN A 9 -5.15 -9.26 9.69
CA ASN A 9 -3.80 -8.87 9.33
C ASN A 9 -3.35 -7.64 10.13
N ILE A 10 -2.32 -7.80 10.96
CA ILE A 10 -1.81 -6.76 11.84
C ILE A 10 -1.43 -5.46 11.11
N TYR A 11 -0.94 -5.57 9.87
CA TYR A 11 -0.51 -4.42 9.06
C TYR A 11 -1.68 -3.56 8.57
N SER A 12 -2.90 -4.10 8.50
CA SER A 12 -4.10 -3.30 8.22
C SER A 12 -4.43 -2.31 9.35
N GLY A 13 -3.83 -2.48 10.53
CA GLY A 13 -3.89 -1.52 11.63
C GLY A 13 -3.36 -0.13 11.27
N TYR A 14 -2.40 -0.02 10.34
CA TYR A 14 -1.87 1.27 9.89
C TYR A 14 -2.93 2.17 9.23
N LEU A 15 -4.03 1.61 8.74
CA LEU A 15 -5.17 2.38 8.22
C LEU A 15 -5.86 3.23 9.30
N LEU A 16 -5.71 2.88 10.58
CA LEU A 16 -6.19 3.71 11.67
C LEU A 16 -5.56 5.11 11.62
N LEU A 17 -4.31 5.24 11.18
CA LEU A 17 -3.64 6.53 11.05
C LEU A 17 -4.36 7.45 10.06
N ALA A 18 -4.82 6.90 8.92
CA ALA A 18 -5.60 7.67 7.95
C ALA A 18 -6.94 8.15 8.52
N ILE A 19 -7.61 7.33 9.33
CA ILE A 19 -8.87 7.69 10.01
C ILE A 19 -8.63 8.77 11.06
N VAL A 20 -7.56 8.66 11.85
CA VAL A 20 -7.20 9.65 12.87
C VAL A 20 -6.91 11.00 12.20
N VAL A 21 -6.19 11.00 11.08
CA VAL A 21 -5.94 12.21 10.28
C VAL A 21 -7.25 12.81 9.77
N GLN A 22 -8.17 12.01 9.23
CA GLN A 22 -9.48 12.49 8.75
C GLN A 22 -10.31 13.17 9.83
N VAL A 23 -10.22 12.67 11.07
CA VAL A 23 -11.07 13.08 12.19
C VAL A 23 -10.36 14.08 13.12
N ARG A 24 -9.12 14.48 12.78
CA ARG A 24 -8.22 15.32 13.58
C ARG A 24 -8.85 16.61 14.11
N GLN A 25 -9.79 17.21 13.37
CA GLN A 25 -10.42 18.48 13.74
C GLN A 25 -11.20 18.43 15.06
N THR A 26 -11.66 17.25 15.47
CA THR A 26 -12.49 17.09 16.68
C THR A 26 -11.93 16.00 17.59
N PRO A 27 -11.36 16.36 18.77
CA PRO A 27 -10.70 15.39 19.65
C PRO A 27 -11.68 14.32 20.16
N ILE A 28 -12.94 14.68 20.38
CA ILE A 28 -13.99 13.75 20.80
C ILE A 28 -14.19 12.64 19.75
N ARG A 29 -14.20 12.97 18.46
CA ARG A 29 -14.40 11.96 17.42
C ARG A 29 -13.16 11.07 17.25
N VAL A 30 -11.95 11.61 17.47
CA VAL A 30 -10.71 10.83 17.49
C VAL A 30 -10.72 9.83 18.64
N VAL A 31 -11.06 10.27 19.86
CA VAL A 31 -11.18 9.37 21.01
C VAL A 31 -12.25 8.31 20.75
N LYS A 32 -13.41 8.69 20.22
CA LYS A 32 -14.47 7.72 19.87
C LYS A 32 -14.03 6.72 18.81
N SER A 33 -13.30 7.13 17.77
CA SER A 33 -12.85 6.21 16.71
C SER A 33 -11.77 5.25 17.20
N VAL A 34 -10.80 5.74 17.99
CA VAL A 34 -9.77 4.91 18.62
C VAL A 34 -10.40 3.96 19.64
N LEU A 35 -11.32 4.44 20.49
CA LEU A 35 -12.03 3.61 21.44
C LEU A 35 -12.85 2.52 20.73
N ALA A 36 -13.60 2.87 19.69
CA ALA A 36 -14.36 1.89 18.90
C ALA A 36 -13.45 0.85 18.23
N PHE A 37 -12.27 1.26 17.75
CA PHE A 37 -11.28 0.36 17.19
C PHE A 37 -10.74 -0.62 18.26
N VAL A 38 -10.31 -0.11 19.41
CA VAL A 38 -9.77 -0.92 20.51
C VAL A 38 -10.83 -1.86 21.08
N LEU A 39 -12.06 -1.39 21.29
CA LEU A 39 -13.15 -2.22 21.79
C LEU A 39 -13.53 -3.32 20.80
N CYS A 40 -13.59 -3.01 19.51
CA CYS A 40 -13.90 -4.00 18.48
C CYS A 40 -12.78 -5.04 18.35
N LEU A 41 -11.52 -4.62 18.30
CA LEU A 41 -10.37 -5.51 18.22
C LEU A 41 -10.24 -6.38 19.48
N GLY A 42 -10.36 -5.77 20.67
CA GLY A 42 -10.34 -6.47 21.94
C GLY A 42 -11.48 -7.47 22.07
N GLY A 43 -12.70 -7.09 21.65
CA GLY A 43 -13.85 -8.00 21.61
C GLY A 43 -13.63 -9.20 20.67
N LEU A 44 -13.03 -8.98 19.50
CA LEU A 44 -12.66 -10.06 18.57
C LEU A 44 -11.60 -10.99 19.18
N LEU A 45 -10.56 -10.44 19.80
CA LEU A 45 -9.50 -11.24 20.44
C LEU A 45 -10.02 -12.05 21.63
N LEU A 46 -10.88 -11.45 22.46
CA LEU A 46 -11.53 -12.14 23.57
C LEU A 46 -12.48 -13.24 23.08
N ALA A 47 -13.25 -12.98 22.03
CA ALA A 47 -14.08 -14.00 21.42
C ALA A 47 -13.24 -15.20 20.95
N SER A 48 -12.08 -14.95 20.34
CA SER A 48 -11.16 -16.00 19.92
C SER A 48 -10.53 -16.75 21.09
N ALA A 49 -10.13 -16.05 22.15
CA ALA A 49 -9.62 -16.70 23.38
C ALA A 49 -10.69 -17.61 24.02
N HIS A 50 -11.94 -17.14 24.11
CA HIS A 50 -13.03 -17.95 24.65
C HIS A 50 -13.35 -19.19 23.80
N LEU A 51 -13.21 -19.09 22.47
CA LEU A 51 -13.39 -20.24 21.58
C LEU A 51 -12.26 -21.27 21.70
N ASP A 52 -11.06 -20.84 22.06
CA ASP A 52 -9.87 -21.68 22.22
C ASP A 52 -9.68 -22.19 23.66
N GLY A 53 -10.72 -22.07 24.51
CA GLY A 53 -10.69 -22.56 25.89
C GLY A 53 -9.94 -21.66 26.88
N ASP A 54 -10.01 -20.34 26.69
CA ASP A 54 -9.32 -19.30 27.45
C ASP A 54 -7.78 -19.32 27.34
N ASP A 55 -7.24 -20.05 26.35
CA ASP A 55 -5.82 -19.98 26.02
C ASP A 55 -5.50 -18.78 25.12
N TRP A 56 -4.42 -18.08 25.44
CA TRP A 56 -3.86 -16.99 24.66
C TRP A 56 -2.73 -17.45 23.74
N GLY A 57 -2.47 -18.78 23.69
CA GLY A 57 -1.50 -19.41 22.80
C GLY A 57 -1.66 -19.01 21.33
N PHE A 58 -2.89 -18.81 20.85
CA PHE A 58 -3.15 -18.37 19.48
C PHE A 58 -2.44 -17.05 19.11
N LEU A 59 -2.23 -16.13 20.07
CA LEU A 59 -1.53 -14.87 19.80
C LEU A 59 -0.09 -15.11 19.33
N ARG A 60 0.58 -16.10 19.94
CA ARG A 60 1.94 -16.47 19.59
C ARG A 60 2.01 -17.07 18.19
N TYR A 61 1.10 -17.98 17.87
CA TYR A 61 1.12 -18.70 16.60
C TYR A 61 0.55 -17.91 15.42
N THR A 62 -0.31 -16.92 15.67
CA THR A 62 -0.94 -16.12 14.59
C THR A 62 -0.30 -14.74 14.40
N TYR A 63 -0.05 -14.00 15.48
CA TYR A 63 0.45 -12.63 15.39
C TYR A 63 1.96 -12.56 15.58
N LEU A 64 2.50 -13.25 16.57
CA LEU A 64 3.94 -13.21 16.83
C LEU A 64 4.74 -13.89 15.71
N SER A 65 4.25 -15.02 15.20
CA SER A 65 4.80 -15.69 14.00
C SER A 65 4.87 -14.75 12.79
N ASN A 66 3.85 -13.91 12.59
CA ASN A 66 3.77 -12.97 11.49
C ASN A 66 4.81 -11.83 11.64
N ILE A 67 4.90 -11.24 12.84
CA ILE A 67 5.87 -10.16 13.14
C ILE A 67 7.31 -10.67 13.03
N PHE A 68 7.58 -11.86 13.58
CA PHE A 68 8.93 -12.43 13.58
C PHE A 68 9.27 -13.22 12.31
N ALA A 69 8.34 -13.31 11.36
CA ALA A 69 8.50 -14.08 10.13
C ALA A 69 9.06 -15.50 10.39
N LEU A 70 8.52 -16.18 11.41
CA LEU A 70 9.02 -17.48 11.90
C LEU A 70 8.96 -18.56 10.82
N ASP A 71 7.99 -18.47 9.91
CA ASP A 71 7.83 -19.38 8.79
C ASP A 71 8.35 -18.74 7.50
N THR A 72 9.51 -19.17 7.03
CA THR A 72 10.11 -18.68 5.79
C THR A 72 9.62 -19.42 4.55
N THR A 73 8.45 -20.05 4.62
CA THR A 73 7.82 -20.72 3.48
C THR A 73 7.68 -19.74 2.31
N PRO A 74 7.90 -20.19 1.07
CA PRO A 74 7.90 -19.33 -0.10
C PRO A 74 6.57 -18.60 -0.23
N ASN A 75 6.64 -17.29 -0.30
CA ASN A 75 5.48 -16.41 -0.36
C ASN A 75 5.68 -15.29 -1.40
N MET A 76 4.65 -14.51 -1.69
CA MET A 76 4.71 -13.37 -2.63
C MET A 76 5.30 -12.10 -2.01
N GLY A 77 5.88 -12.19 -0.80
CA GLY A 77 6.58 -11.11 -0.13
C GLY A 77 8.00 -10.95 -0.64
N LEU A 78 8.64 -9.84 -0.27
CA LEU A 78 10.04 -9.58 -0.62
C LEU A 78 11.04 -10.20 0.37
N PHE A 79 10.65 -10.31 1.64
CA PHE A 79 11.60 -10.58 2.71
C PHE A 79 11.85 -12.06 2.98
N TRP A 80 10.95 -12.96 2.58
CA TRP A 80 11.14 -14.40 2.81
C TRP A 80 12.45 -14.90 2.18
N TYR A 81 12.77 -14.45 0.97
CA TYR A 81 13.99 -14.86 0.25
C TYR A 81 15.24 -14.39 1.01
N MET A 82 15.21 -13.15 1.52
CA MET A 82 16.27 -12.64 2.38
C MET A 82 16.41 -13.49 3.64
N TYR A 83 15.33 -13.76 4.37
CA TYR A 83 15.39 -14.49 5.63
C TYR A 83 15.91 -15.93 5.49
N VAL A 84 15.68 -16.60 4.35
CA VAL A 84 16.23 -17.94 4.08
C VAL A 84 17.74 -17.92 3.83
N GLU A 85 18.25 -16.87 3.16
CA GLU A 85 19.67 -16.76 2.82
C GLU A 85 20.53 -16.17 3.96
N MET A 86 19.88 -15.60 4.97
CA MET A 86 20.56 -14.96 6.09
C MET A 86 20.93 -15.94 7.19
N PHE A 87 22.08 -15.71 7.82
CA PHE A 87 22.48 -16.47 9.00
C PHE A 87 21.51 -16.24 10.17
N ASP A 88 21.18 -17.32 10.88
CA ASP A 88 20.24 -17.31 12.02
C ASP A 88 20.60 -16.27 13.09
N HIS A 89 21.90 -16.08 13.34
CA HIS A 89 22.38 -15.13 14.34
C HIS A 89 21.93 -13.68 14.04
N PHE A 90 21.82 -13.32 12.76
CA PHE A 90 21.43 -11.97 12.34
C PHE A 90 19.93 -11.84 12.05
N ASN A 91 19.19 -12.94 11.97
CA ASN A 91 17.78 -12.93 11.58
C ASN A 91 16.95 -11.95 12.44
N THR A 92 17.13 -11.99 13.77
CA THR A 92 16.41 -11.08 14.68
C THR A 92 16.69 -9.61 14.38
N PHE A 93 17.94 -9.24 14.06
CA PHE A 93 18.29 -7.85 13.72
C PHE A 93 17.61 -7.38 12.43
N PHE A 94 17.56 -8.23 11.40
CA PHE A 94 16.91 -7.89 10.13
C PHE A 94 15.40 -7.81 10.26
N VAL A 95 14.77 -8.70 11.03
CA VAL A 95 13.34 -8.61 11.36
C VAL A 95 13.00 -7.26 11.96
N TRP A 96 13.71 -6.84 13.01
CA TRP A 96 13.47 -5.52 13.63
C TRP A 96 13.72 -4.36 12.66
N THR A 97 14.76 -4.46 11.83
CA THR A 97 15.05 -3.44 10.81
C THR A 97 13.90 -3.31 9.81
N MET A 98 13.30 -4.43 9.37
CA MET A 98 12.16 -4.41 8.47
C MET A 98 10.89 -3.87 9.14
N GLN A 99 10.63 -4.23 10.40
CA GLN A 99 9.50 -3.65 11.13
C GLN A 99 9.65 -2.14 11.32
N LEU A 100 10.85 -1.65 11.61
CA LEU A 100 11.16 -0.22 11.69
C LEU A 100 11.03 0.47 10.33
N LEU A 101 11.40 -0.19 9.23
CA LEU A 101 11.22 0.34 7.88
C LEU A 101 9.73 0.54 7.54
N ILE A 102 8.88 -0.44 7.87
CA ILE A 102 7.43 -0.35 7.70
C ILE A 102 6.88 0.80 8.54
N PHE A 103 7.23 0.84 9.83
CA PHE A 103 6.77 1.89 10.73
C PHE A 103 7.20 3.29 10.25
N GLY A 104 8.47 3.46 9.91
CA GLY A 104 9.03 4.71 9.43
C GLY A 104 8.40 5.20 8.13
N THR A 105 8.15 4.30 7.17
CA THR A 105 7.46 4.65 5.92
C THR A 105 5.99 5.03 6.15
N CYS A 106 5.28 4.32 7.02
CA CYS A 106 3.90 4.68 7.39
C CYS A 106 3.83 6.05 8.07
N VAL A 107 4.72 6.35 9.02
CA VAL A 107 4.78 7.66 9.70
C VAL A 107 5.19 8.76 8.73
N ALA A 108 6.17 8.53 7.86
CA ALA A 108 6.56 9.51 6.85
C ALA A 108 5.40 9.81 5.87
N ALA A 109 4.63 8.78 5.49
CA ALA A 109 3.45 8.94 4.64
C ALA A 109 2.35 9.76 5.33
N THR A 110 2.07 9.51 6.61
CA THR A 110 1.03 10.24 7.35
C THR A 110 1.38 11.70 7.57
N LEU A 111 2.66 12.01 7.86
CA LEU A 111 3.13 13.38 8.00
C LEU A 111 3.11 14.15 6.68
N ARG A 112 3.33 13.47 5.55
CA ARG A 112 3.38 14.12 4.23
C ARG A 112 2.00 14.31 3.60
N PHE A 113 1.08 13.36 3.74
CA PHE A 113 -0.22 13.35 3.06
C PHE A 113 -1.38 13.55 4.04
N TYR A 114 -1.21 14.42 5.03
CA TYR A 114 -2.24 14.66 6.04
C TYR A 114 -3.48 15.39 5.50
N GLU A 115 -3.37 16.06 4.36
CA GLU A 115 -4.47 16.87 3.78
C GLU A 115 -5.55 15.99 3.13
N ASP A 116 -5.14 14.89 2.50
CA ASP A 116 -6.04 13.96 1.81
C ASP A 116 -6.02 12.57 2.47
N PRO A 117 -6.90 12.29 3.46
CA PRO A 117 -6.86 11.05 4.22
C PRO A 117 -7.18 9.80 3.39
N LEU A 118 -8.00 9.94 2.34
CA LEU A 118 -8.32 8.84 1.43
C LEU A 118 -7.07 8.47 0.60
N PHE A 119 -6.35 9.47 0.09
CA PHE A 119 -5.12 9.26 -0.66
C PHE A 119 -4.01 8.67 0.22
N LEU A 120 -3.93 9.12 1.47
CA LEU A 120 -3.07 8.52 2.49
C LEU A 120 -3.37 7.03 2.70
N ALA A 121 -4.64 6.62 2.73
CA ALA A 121 -5.00 5.20 2.85
C ALA A 121 -4.50 4.36 1.67
N VAL A 122 -4.54 4.87 0.43
CA VAL A 122 -3.94 4.19 -0.74
C VAL A 122 -2.44 4.04 -0.57
N ILE A 123 -1.73 5.10 -0.21
CA ILE A 123 -0.28 5.05 -0.02
C ILE A 123 0.08 4.07 1.11
N LEU A 124 -0.66 4.08 2.21
CA LEU A 124 -0.44 3.17 3.33
C LEU A 124 -0.63 1.71 2.89
N THR A 125 -1.76 1.36 2.26
CA THR A 125 -2.01 -0.01 1.77
C THR A 125 -0.97 -0.48 0.75
N MET A 126 -0.58 0.38 -0.19
CA MET A 126 0.44 0.06 -1.19
C MET A 126 1.82 -0.16 -0.55
N SER A 127 2.22 0.73 0.37
CA SER A 127 3.51 0.66 1.05
C SER A 127 3.60 -0.55 1.99
N THR A 128 2.59 -0.79 2.82
CA THR A 128 2.52 -1.97 3.67
C THR A 128 2.40 -3.25 2.85
N GLY A 129 1.75 -3.20 1.69
CA GLY A 129 1.66 -4.34 0.77
C GLY A 129 3.01 -4.78 0.22
N ILE A 130 3.93 -3.84 -0.02
CA ILE A 130 5.30 -4.12 -0.48
C ILE A 130 6.18 -4.59 0.68
N LEU A 131 6.11 -3.89 1.81
CA LEU A 131 7.08 -4.04 2.90
C LEU A 131 6.73 -5.12 3.93
N ARG A 132 5.54 -5.74 3.86
CA ARG A 132 5.16 -6.78 4.81
C ARG A 132 5.85 -8.13 4.55
N PRO A 133 6.10 -8.95 5.58
CA PRO A 133 6.72 -10.27 5.43
C PRO A 133 5.87 -11.26 4.63
N TYR A 134 4.56 -11.29 4.90
CA TYR A 134 3.62 -12.18 4.24
C TYR A 134 2.65 -11.40 3.35
N ASN A 135 2.90 -11.44 2.04
CA ASN A 135 2.09 -10.74 1.07
C ASN A 135 1.09 -11.69 0.38
N SER A 136 -0.20 -11.35 0.46
CA SER A 136 -1.31 -11.94 -0.28
C SER A 136 -1.67 -11.12 -1.54
N ILE A 137 -2.16 -11.83 -2.56
CA ILE A 137 -2.73 -11.26 -3.78
C ILE A 137 -4.03 -10.51 -3.49
N ALA A 138 -4.81 -10.94 -2.48
CA ALA A 138 -6.07 -10.29 -2.12
C ALA A 138 -5.88 -8.81 -1.75
N ASP A 139 -4.79 -8.49 -1.05
CA ASP A 139 -4.47 -7.10 -0.69
C ASP A 139 -4.05 -6.26 -1.90
N LEU A 140 -3.54 -6.90 -2.97
CA LEU A 140 -3.29 -6.23 -4.25
C LEU A 140 -4.62 -5.78 -4.86
N GLY A 141 -5.62 -6.66 -4.84
CA GLY A 141 -6.97 -6.34 -5.28
C GLY A 141 -7.58 -5.20 -4.46
N CYS A 142 -7.40 -5.22 -3.14
CA CYS A 142 -7.88 -4.15 -2.26
C CYS A 142 -7.21 -2.80 -2.55
N SER A 143 -5.89 -2.79 -2.70
CA SER A 143 -5.14 -1.56 -2.99
C SER A 143 -5.46 -1.00 -4.38
N LEU A 144 -5.63 -1.86 -5.38
CA LEU A 144 -6.09 -1.47 -6.72
C LEU A 144 -7.54 -0.97 -6.71
N ALA A 145 -8.43 -1.57 -5.93
CA ALA A 145 -9.82 -1.12 -5.81
C ALA A 145 -9.91 0.27 -5.18
N LEU A 146 -9.08 0.55 -4.17
CA LEU A 146 -8.94 1.89 -3.62
C LEU A 146 -8.37 2.84 -4.67
N ALA A 147 -7.28 2.47 -5.35
CA ALA A 147 -6.69 3.30 -6.40
C ALA A 147 -7.69 3.61 -7.54
N ALA A 148 -8.54 2.65 -7.90
CA ALA A 148 -9.61 2.82 -8.89
C ALA A 148 -10.66 3.86 -8.49
N HIS A 149 -10.74 4.29 -7.23
CA HIS A 149 -11.61 5.39 -6.85
C HIS A 149 -11.17 6.72 -7.47
N TRP A 150 -9.88 6.87 -7.80
CA TRP A 150 -9.33 8.04 -8.47
C TRP A 150 -9.20 7.83 -9.99
N ARG A 151 -10.30 7.44 -10.66
CA ARG A 151 -10.32 7.28 -12.13
C ARG A 151 -9.97 8.57 -12.88
N HIS A 152 -10.18 9.72 -12.24
CA HIS A 152 -9.78 11.02 -12.79
C HIS A 152 -8.25 11.18 -12.89
N LEU A 153 -7.48 10.38 -12.14
CA LEU A 153 -6.02 10.36 -12.20
C LEU A 153 -5.50 9.42 -13.29
N THR A 154 -6.31 8.45 -13.74
CA THR A 154 -5.98 7.48 -14.81
C THR A 154 -5.33 8.10 -16.06
N PRO A 155 -5.79 9.23 -16.62
CA PRO A 155 -5.15 9.83 -17.80
C PRO A 155 -3.73 10.38 -17.57
N TYR A 156 -3.33 10.62 -16.32
CA TYR A 156 -1.98 11.09 -15.98
C TYR A 156 -0.97 9.94 -15.81
N PHE A 157 -1.44 8.68 -15.80
CA PHE A 157 -0.53 7.54 -15.71
C PHE A 157 0.08 7.19 -17.07
N ARG A 158 1.24 7.79 -17.36
CA ARG A 158 1.97 7.58 -18.63
C ARG A 158 2.24 6.10 -18.97
N ASN A 159 2.49 5.27 -17.95
CA ASN A 159 2.91 3.88 -18.12
C ASN A 159 1.94 2.86 -17.48
N LEU A 160 0.65 3.21 -17.31
CA LEU A 160 -0.30 2.35 -16.59
C LEU A 160 -0.45 0.97 -17.23
N LEU A 161 -0.71 0.93 -18.55
CA LEU A 161 -0.92 -0.33 -19.27
C LEU A 161 0.32 -1.23 -19.23
N PHE A 162 1.51 -0.63 -19.31
CA PHE A 162 2.76 -1.37 -19.20
C PHE A 162 2.92 -1.97 -17.79
N THR A 163 2.67 -1.18 -16.75
CA THR A 163 2.81 -1.61 -15.34
C THR A 163 1.79 -2.71 -15.00
N LEU A 164 0.52 -2.52 -15.39
CA LEU A 164 -0.53 -3.53 -15.20
C LEU A 164 -0.27 -4.80 -16.01
N GLY A 165 0.22 -4.66 -17.25
CA GLY A 165 0.61 -5.80 -18.07
C GLY A 165 1.73 -6.62 -17.42
N LEU A 166 2.74 -5.94 -16.88
CA LEU A 166 3.87 -6.56 -16.18
C LEU A 166 3.43 -7.24 -14.86
N MET A 167 2.54 -6.62 -14.09
CA MET A 167 1.95 -7.26 -12.91
C MET A 167 1.08 -8.46 -13.28
N GLY A 168 0.31 -8.37 -14.37
CA GLY A 168 -0.52 -9.44 -14.89
C GLY A 168 0.30 -10.66 -15.33
N THR A 169 1.39 -10.44 -16.06
CA THR A 169 2.30 -11.54 -16.43
C THR A 169 2.95 -12.17 -15.20
N ALA A 170 3.37 -11.37 -14.21
CA ALA A 170 3.92 -11.88 -12.96
C ALA A 170 2.89 -12.68 -12.13
N LEU A 171 1.59 -12.31 -12.14
CA LEU A 171 0.53 -13.09 -11.48
C LEU A 171 0.35 -14.47 -12.11
N ILE A 172 0.36 -14.55 -13.45
CA ILE A 172 0.19 -15.80 -14.18
C ILE A 172 1.42 -16.69 -13.99
N LEU A 173 2.61 -16.08 -13.99
CA LEU A 173 3.87 -16.80 -13.94
C LEU A 173 4.25 -17.26 -12.53
N SER A 174 3.80 -16.56 -11.48
CA SER A 174 4.03 -16.92 -10.08
C SER A 174 3.62 -18.38 -9.73
N PRO A 175 2.38 -18.85 -9.98
CA PRO A 175 2.00 -20.24 -9.69
C PRO A 175 2.73 -21.24 -10.58
N LEU A 176 3.09 -20.85 -11.81
CA LEU A 176 3.88 -21.69 -12.71
C LEU A 176 5.28 -21.93 -12.13
N PHE A 177 5.98 -20.87 -11.71
CA PHE A 177 7.29 -20.97 -11.09
C PHE A 177 7.27 -21.68 -9.73
N TYR A 178 6.23 -21.46 -8.94
CA TYR A 178 6.02 -22.21 -7.71
C TYR A 178 5.92 -23.72 -7.99
N PHE A 179 5.10 -24.10 -8.97
CA PHE A 179 4.94 -25.50 -9.37
C PHE A 179 6.22 -26.10 -9.92
N THR A 180 6.92 -25.39 -10.80
CA THR A 180 8.13 -25.95 -11.44
C THR A 180 9.32 -26.05 -10.50
N TRP A 181 9.38 -25.18 -9.50
CA TRP A 181 10.40 -25.24 -8.45
C TRP A 181 10.10 -26.33 -7.41
N LEU A 182 8.90 -26.31 -6.80
CA LEU A 182 8.61 -27.22 -5.67
C LEU A 182 8.18 -28.62 -6.10
N ARG A 183 7.43 -28.76 -7.19
CA ARG A 183 6.87 -30.06 -7.59
C ARG A 183 7.72 -30.76 -8.64
N THR A 184 8.15 -30.05 -9.69
CA THR A 184 8.94 -30.69 -10.76
C THR A 184 10.45 -30.54 -10.57
N ALA A 185 10.92 -29.72 -9.63
CA ALA A 185 12.34 -29.46 -9.34
C ALA A 185 13.17 -29.06 -10.59
N THR A 186 12.53 -28.52 -11.62
CA THR A 186 13.17 -28.11 -12.88
C THR A 186 13.59 -26.64 -12.90
N SER A 187 13.12 -25.86 -11.92
CA SER A 187 13.34 -24.41 -11.80
C SER A 187 13.91 -24.05 -10.42
N ASN A 188 14.59 -22.91 -10.33
CA ASN A 188 15.18 -22.39 -9.08
C ASN A 188 14.21 -21.39 -8.40
N ALA A 189 14.28 -21.32 -7.06
CA ALA A 189 13.61 -20.33 -6.21
C ALA A 189 13.73 -18.87 -6.73
N ASN A 190 14.86 -18.53 -7.35
CA ASN A 190 15.11 -17.22 -7.95
C ASN A 190 14.02 -16.78 -8.96
N PHE A 191 13.45 -17.70 -9.73
CA PHE A 191 12.39 -17.35 -10.69
C PHE A 191 11.10 -16.95 -9.97
N TYR A 192 10.75 -17.67 -8.90
CA TYR A 192 9.60 -17.33 -8.07
C TYR A 192 9.80 -15.98 -7.35
N PHE A 193 11.01 -15.74 -6.83
CA PHE A 193 11.37 -14.46 -6.22
C PHE A 193 11.34 -13.29 -7.22
N ALA A 194 11.81 -13.49 -8.47
CA ALA A 194 11.73 -12.48 -9.52
C ALA A 194 10.28 -12.07 -9.84
N ALA A 195 9.34 -13.01 -9.83
CA ALA A 195 7.92 -12.70 -10.00
C ALA A 195 7.38 -11.85 -8.83
N ALA A 196 7.79 -12.13 -7.59
CA ALA A 196 7.43 -11.31 -6.42
C ALA A 196 8.03 -9.90 -6.48
N LEU A 197 9.27 -9.76 -6.97
CA LEU A 197 9.90 -8.45 -7.20
C LEU A 197 9.13 -7.60 -8.20
N ILE A 198 8.74 -8.18 -9.33
CA ILE A 198 7.92 -7.50 -10.34
C ILE A 198 6.59 -7.00 -9.75
N HIS A 199 5.96 -7.82 -8.92
CA HIS A 199 4.74 -7.45 -8.19
C HIS A 199 4.93 -6.24 -7.27
N SER A 200 6.03 -6.24 -6.51
CA SER A 200 6.36 -5.13 -5.62
C SER A 200 6.69 -3.84 -6.37
N LEU A 201 7.37 -3.95 -7.51
CA LEU A 201 7.73 -2.82 -8.36
C LEU A 201 6.48 -2.18 -8.96
N GLY A 202 5.54 -2.99 -9.45
CA GLY A 202 4.28 -2.49 -9.99
C GLY A 202 3.49 -1.68 -8.96
N ARG A 203 3.39 -2.18 -7.72
CA ARG A 203 2.77 -1.42 -6.61
C ARG A 203 3.51 -0.13 -6.27
N ALA A 204 4.85 -0.14 -6.33
CA ALA A 204 5.67 1.03 -6.01
C ALA A 204 5.49 2.14 -7.07
N GLU A 205 5.43 1.77 -8.35
CA GLU A 205 5.16 2.71 -9.44
C GLU A 205 3.79 3.36 -9.28
N GLU A 206 2.73 2.58 -9.04
CA GLU A 206 1.39 3.12 -8.80
C GLU A 206 1.36 4.12 -7.63
N ALA A 207 2.04 3.80 -6.52
CA ALA A 207 2.15 4.70 -5.38
C ALA A 207 2.97 5.98 -5.70
N ASN A 208 4.02 5.88 -6.52
CA ASN A 208 4.85 7.02 -6.93
C ASN A 208 4.13 7.94 -7.91
N LEU A 209 3.31 7.39 -8.79
CA LEU A 209 2.51 8.15 -9.76
C LEU A 209 1.44 9.00 -9.05
N GLY A 210 0.73 8.44 -8.06
CA GLY A 210 -0.16 9.25 -7.21
C GLY A 210 0.57 10.39 -6.51
N ARG A 211 1.82 10.13 -6.08
CA ARG A 211 2.65 11.12 -5.37
C ARG A 211 3.03 12.32 -6.24
N ARG A 212 3.42 12.07 -7.50
CA ARG A 212 3.79 13.14 -8.45
C ARG A 212 2.61 14.04 -8.75
N PHE A 213 1.43 13.44 -8.92
CA PHE A 213 0.20 14.20 -9.15
C PHE A 213 -0.16 15.14 -8.00
N VAL A 214 -0.14 14.66 -6.75
CA VAL A 214 -0.47 15.50 -5.59
C VAL A 214 0.51 16.68 -5.45
N VAL A 215 1.80 16.44 -5.70
CA VAL A 215 2.80 17.52 -5.69
C VAL A 215 2.56 18.52 -6.82
N GLU A 216 2.21 18.06 -8.02
CA GLU A 216 1.91 18.92 -9.17
C GLU A 216 0.62 19.75 -8.95
N PHE A 217 -0.42 19.16 -8.35
CA PHE A 217 -1.66 19.87 -8.05
C PHE A 217 -1.50 20.85 -6.89
N SER A 218 -0.79 20.46 -5.83
CA SER A 218 -0.45 21.34 -4.70
C SER A 218 0.42 22.53 -5.16
N SER A 219 1.35 22.30 -6.08
CA SER A 219 2.16 23.37 -6.69
C SER A 219 1.41 24.17 -7.77
N GLY A 220 0.42 23.56 -8.44
CA GLY A 220 -0.39 24.17 -9.49
C GLY A 220 -1.48 25.12 -8.98
N GLY A 221 -1.84 25.02 -7.69
CA GLY A 221 -2.78 25.94 -7.03
C GLY A 221 -2.32 27.40 -6.95
N HIS A 222 -1.08 27.72 -7.34
CA HIS A 222 -0.55 29.09 -7.39
C HIS A 222 -0.50 29.70 -8.79
N GLN A 223 -0.96 29.01 -9.84
CA GLN A 223 -1.10 29.59 -11.17
C GLN A 223 -2.54 29.46 -11.65
N ALA A 224 -3.37 30.43 -11.26
CA ALA A 224 -4.62 30.69 -11.97
C ALA A 224 -4.32 30.90 -13.47
N PRO A 225 -5.14 30.35 -14.39
CA PRO A 225 -4.96 30.59 -15.81
C PRO A 225 -5.12 32.08 -16.06
N ARG A 226 -4.06 32.73 -16.57
CA ARG A 226 -4.17 34.06 -17.18
C ARG A 226 -5.22 33.95 -18.28
N SER A 227 -6.37 34.57 -18.08
CA SER A 227 -7.37 34.74 -19.13
C SER A 227 -6.70 35.47 -20.29
N ASP A 228 -6.47 34.78 -21.40
CA ASP A 228 -6.16 35.43 -22.67
C ASP A 228 -7.38 36.26 -23.06
N LYS A 229 -7.34 37.55 -22.70
CA LYS A 229 -8.19 38.56 -23.34
C LYS A 229 -7.76 38.62 -24.79
N LYS A 230 -8.42 37.84 -25.65
CA LYS A 230 -8.48 38.07 -27.09
C LYS A 230 -9.13 39.43 -27.30
N GLN A 231 -8.33 40.47 -27.26
CA GLN A 231 -8.72 41.83 -27.56
C GLN A 231 -8.95 41.90 -29.06
N SER A 232 -10.23 41.95 -29.43
CA SER A 232 -10.75 42.23 -30.75
C SER A 232 -10.05 43.45 -31.35
N ARG A 233 -9.13 43.23 -32.28
CA ARG A 233 -8.60 44.30 -33.12
C ARG A 233 -9.64 44.56 -34.21
N VAL A 234 -10.47 45.57 -33.94
CA VAL A 234 -11.37 46.21 -34.90
C VAL A 234 -10.54 46.69 -36.09
N ILE A 235 -10.85 46.19 -37.28
CA ILE A 235 -10.33 46.68 -38.55
C ILE A 235 -11.30 47.79 -39.01
N PRO A 236 -10.90 49.06 -39.14
CA PRO A 236 -11.67 50.01 -39.91
C PRO A 236 -11.32 49.87 -41.39
N ALA A 237 -12.36 49.70 -42.21
CA ALA A 237 -12.29 49.76 -43.66
C ALA A 237 -12.38 51.22 -44.16
N SER A 238 -11.82 51.45 -45.36
CA SER A 238 -11.89 52.65 -46.21
C SER A 238 -10.96 53.81 -45.79
N THR A 239 -10.24 54.54 -46.67
CA THR A 239 -10.54 54.93 -48.06
C THR A 239 -9.31 55.59 -48.72
N ALA A 240 -9.25 55.53 -50.06
CA ALA A 240 -8.74 56.54 -51.01
C ALA A 240 -7.23 56.84 -51.19
N GLY A 241 -6.79 56.75 -52.46
CA GLY A 241 -6.10 57.87 -53.12
C GLY A 241 -4.73 57.58 -53.75
N CYS A 242 -4.69 57.75 -55.09
CA CYS A 242 -3.55 57.80 -56.02
C CYS A 242 -2.97 56.47 -56.54
#